data_AF-A0A4Q3RY83-F1
#
_entry.id   AF-A0A4Q3RY83-F1
#
_cell.length_a   1.000
_cell.length_b   1.000
_cell.length_c   1.000
_cell.angle_alpha   90.00
_cell.angle_beta   90.00
_cell.angle_gamma   90.00
#
_symmetry.space_group_name_H-M   'P 1'
#
loop_
_entity.id
_entity.type
_entity.pdbx_description
1 polymer ?
#
loop_
_entity_poly.entity_id
_entity_poly.type
_entity_poly.pdbx_seq_one_letter_code
_entity_poly.pdbx_strand_id
1 'polypeptide(L)'
;MSAVPEFVFVNCCFLGKTDAAAEALYKQRYKLAASIGVQLIKNGVRAVIVAGWAVDDSAALEFAKVFYNAMFAGDNFGDAVRKARRSCYDKFGEANNTWGAYQCYGDPFYQFDVRNSSAAIKEKYVVAEEAEIDLANLRTGMEMGTEPDDKVLAKLAAIAKEVDECKIRTASITEREAFIYADLAMNEEAIAKFDELLLMEQASFYVSTLEVFCNCKAKRAVADYKSKKQKPAAALASINQVIKELENLLYISPTGERYNLLGSTYKRRSLLSSGVVAKRKSLSEAAAYYRAAYEKASAENKIYPLTNWYILESLLVLSGNRKWKDEVKAGNIKYTLPALKEALENLHLQKVSFTAVKRNVRSY
;
A
#
# COMPACT_ATOMS: atom_id res chain seq x y z
N MET A 1 1.60 -19.72 0.27
CA MET A 1 1.34 -20.65 1.39
C MET A 1 1.11 -19.81 2.63
N SER A 2 0.04 -20.05 3.39
CA SER A 2 -0.18 -19.34 4.64
C SER A 2 0.80 -19.89 5.68
N ALA A 3 1.89 -19.17 5.94
CA ALA A 3 2.83 -19.54 6.99
C ALA A 3 2.13 -19.40 8.35
N VAL A 4 2.07 -20.48 9.12
CA VAL A 4 1.62 -20.41 10.52
C VAL A 4 2.68 -19.62 11.30
N PRO A 5 2.30 -18.59 12.07
CA PRO A 5 3.26 -17.81 12.85
C PRO A 5 3.91 -18.68 13.93
N GLU A 6 5.20 -18.49 14.20
CA GLU A 6 5.90 -19.26 15.24
C GLU A 6 5.54 -18.81 16.66
N PHE A 7 5.22 -17.53 16.84
CA PHE A 7 4.85 -16.93 18.12
C PHE A 7 3.68 -15.96 17.97
N VAL A 8 2.78 -15.92 18.96
CA VAL A 8 1.65 -14.99 18.98
C VAL A 8 1.53 -14.31 20.36
N PHE A 9 1.56 -12.98 20.37
CA PHE A 9 1.23 -12.18 21.56
C PHE A 9 -0.10 -11.46 21.34
N VAL A 10 -1.12 -11.80 22.12
CA VAL A 10 -2.44 -11.18 22.09
C VAL A 10 -2.61 -10.25 23.29
N ASN A 11 -2.30 -8.97 23.08
CA ASN A 11 -2.43 -7.92 24.09
C ASN A 11 -3.75 -7.14 23.94
N CYS A 12 -4.90 -7.81 24.11
CA CYS A 12 -6.18 -7.12 24.05
C CYS A 12 -7.04 -7.40 25.28
N CYS A 13 -7.51 -6.32 25.90
CA CYS A 13 -8.68 -6.37 26.76
C CYS A 13 -9.91 -6.51 25.85
N PHE A 14 -10.68 -7.58 25.92
CA PHE A 14 -11.99 -7.67 25.25
C PHE A 14 -13.04 -6.75 25.93
N LEU A 15 -12.76 -5.45 26.04
CA LEU A 15 -13.62 -4.44 26.64
C LEU A 15 -14.53 -3.81 25.58
N GLY A 16 -15.69 -4.46 25.37
CA GLY A 16 -16.92 -3.77 24.99
C GLY A 16 -17.63 -3.29 26.26
N LYS A 17 -18.26 -2.11 26.20
CA LYS A 17 -18.89 -1.35 27.31
C LYS A 17 -19.66 -2.20 28.33
N THR A 18 -19.55 -1.76 29.59
CA THR A 18 -20.16 -2.32 30.81
C THR A 18 -21.69 -2.35 30.77
N ASP A 19 -22.26 -3.55 30.99
CA ASP A 19 -23.64 -3.77 31.41
C ASP A 19 -23.64 -4.88 32.48
N ALA A 20 -24.66 -4.99 33.33
CA ALA A 20 -24.71 -5.93 34.45
C ALA A 20 -24.64 -7.42 34.02
N ALA A 21 -24.89 -7.72 32.74
CA ALA A 21 -24.65 -9.02 32.11
C ALA A 21 -23.15 -9.35 31.89
N ALA A 22 -22.26 -8.36 31.93
CA ALA A 22 -20.82 -8.51 31.72
C ALA A 22 -20.11 -9.22 32.89
N GLU A 23 -20.67 -9.20 34.10
CA GLU A 23 -20.13 -9.90 35.29
C GLU A 23 -20.21 -11.43 35.13
N ALA A 24 -21.28 -11.95 34.53
CA ALA A 24 -21.38 -13.38 34.19
C ALA A 24 -20.37 -13.78 33.09
N LEU A 25 -20.13 -12.88 32.14
CA LEU A 25 -19.10 -13.01 31.11
C LEU A 25 -17.68 -12.94 31.68
N TYR A 26 -17.44 -12.10 32.70
CA TYR A 26 -16.16 -11.99 33.43
C TYR A 26 -15.69 -13.35 33.98
N LYS A 27 -16.62 -14.14 34.54
CA LYS A 27 -16.35 -15.51 35.01
C LYS A 27 -16.07 -16.53 33.90
N GLN A 28 -16.22 -16.18 32.63
CA GLN A 28 -15.94 -17.06 31.48
C GLN A 28 -14.73 -16.61 30.64
N ARG A 29 -14.09 -15.47 30.95
CA ARG A 29 -12.99 -14.88 30.14
C ARG A 29 -11.73 -15.73 30.10
N TYR A 30 -11.35 -16.34 31.23
CA TYR A 30 -10.22 -17.28 31.24
C TYR A 30 -10.47 -18.50 30.35
N LYS A 31 -11.73 -18.88 30.09
CA LYS A 31 -12.07 -19.99 29.17
C LYS A 31 -11.90 -19.59 27.71
N LEU A 32 -12.12 -18.32 27.36
CA LEU A 32 -11.94 -17.79 26.01
C LEU A 32 -10.45 -17.55 25.68
N ALA A 33 -9.68 -17.00 26.63
CA ALA A 33 -8.23 -16.89 26.48
C ALA A 33 -7.58 -18.28 26.36
N ALA A 34 -8.06 -19.25 27.16
CA ALA A 34 -7.65 -20.65 27.02
C ALA A 34 -8.08 -21.26 25.68
N SER A 35 -9.28 -20.97 25.15
CA SER A 35 -9.72 -21.55 23.87
C SER A 35 -8.95 -20.99 22.67
N ILE A 36 -8.63 -19.70 22.66
CA ILE A 36 -7.82 -19.07 21.62
C ILE A 36 -6.35 -19.53 21.72
N GLY A 37 -5.77 -19.50 22.92
CA GLY A 37 -4.38 -19.94 23.14
C GLY A 37 -4.18 -21.40 22.73
N VAL A 38 -5.09 -22.29 23.14
CA VAL A 38 -5.03 -23.72 22.76
C VAL A 38 -5.24 -23.91 21.27
N GLN A 39 -6.15 -23.17 20.63
CA GLN A 39 -6.38 -23.31 19.20
C GLN A 39 -5.17 -22.85 18.38
N LEU A 40 -4.50 -21.78 18.79
CA LEU A 40 -3.27 -21.31 18.14
C LEU A 40 -2.13 -22.34 18.26
N ILE A 41 -1.95 -22.95 19.44
CA ILE A 41 -1.00 -24.06 19.61
C ILE A 41 -1.36 -25.25 18.69
N LYS A 42 -2.64 -25.63 18.62
CA LYS A 42 -3.11 -26.71 17.71
C LYS A 42 -2.86 -26.41 16.24
N ASN A 43 -2.90 -25.14 15.86
CA ASN A 43 -2.63 -24.70 14.49
C ASN A 43 -1.13 -24.68 14.15
N GLY A 44 -0.24 -24.94 15.13
CA GLY A 44 1.21 -25.05 14.93
C GLY A 44 2.04 -23.89 15.47
N VAL A 45 1.43 -22.95 16.21
CA VAL A 45 2.19 -21.89 16.90
C VAL A 45 3.02 -22.51 18.03
N ARG A 46 4.29 -22.14 18.17
CA ARG A 46 5.21 -22.72 19.18
C ARG A 46 4.99 -22.16 20.58
N ALA A 47 4.67 -20.88 20.69
CA ALA A 47 4.34 -20.23 21.96
C ALA A 47 3.33 -19.08 21.79
N VAL A 48 2.47 -18.90 22.79
CA VAL A 48 1.38 -17.91 22.78
C VAL A 48 1.26 -17.22 24.14
N ILE A 49 1.13 -15.90 24.14
CA ILE A 49 0.73 -15.10 25.32
C ILE A 49 -0.64 -14.48 25.05
N VAL A 50 -1.59 -14.64 25.97
CA VAL A 50 -2.94 -14.04 25.90
C VAL A 50 -3.32 -13.44 27.25
N ALA A 51 -3.90 -12.24 27.24
CA ALA A 51 -4.50 -11.67 28.44
C ALA A 51 -5.80 -12.42 28.83
N GLY A 52 -5.83 -13.01 30.02
CA GLY A 52 -6.98 -13.76 30.54
C GLY A 52 -8.09 -12.90 31.16
N TRP A 53 -7.78 -11.65 31.51
CA TRP A 53 -8.71 -10.64 32.01
C TRP A 53 -8.21 -9.23 31.67
N ALA A 54 -8.92 -8.19 32.13
CA ALA A 54 -8.57 -6.80 31.86
C ALA A 54 -7.18 -6.46 32.43
N VAL A 55 -6.35 -5.83 31.60
CA VAL A 55 -5.01 -5.36 31.94
C VAL A 55 -4.98 -3.84 31.96
N ASP A 56 -4.14 -3.28 32.83
CA ASP A 56 -3.77 -1.87 32.83
C ASP A 56 -2.74 -1.59 31.72
N ASP A 57 -2.96 -0.54 30.94
CA ASP A 57 -2.14 -0.24 29.77
C ASP A 57 -0.66 0.01 30.11
N SER A 58 -0.37 0.64 31.26
CA SER A 58 1.01 0.94 31.67
C SER A 58 1.75 -0.32 32.09
N ALA A 59 1.10 -1.18 32.87
CA ALA A 59 1.65 -2.48 33.26
C ALA A 59 1.75 -3.46 32.08
N ALA A 60 0.80 -3.41 31.13
CA ALA A 60 0.82 -4.20 29.91
C ALA A 60 1.98 -3.80 28.98
N LEU A 61 2.22 -2.50 28.83
CA LEU A 61 3.34 -1.98 28.06
C LEU A 61 4.69 -2.40 28.68
N GLU A 62 4.81 -2.32 30.00
CA GLU A 62 6.00 -2.79 30.71
C GLU A 62 6.22 -4.29 30.51
N PHE A 63 5.16 -5.10 30.63
CA PHE A 63 5.22 -6.54 30.42
C PHE A 63 5.77 -6.85 29.03
N ALA A 64 5.17 -6.26 28.00
CA ALA A 64 5.55 -6.48 26.61
C ALA A 64 7.01 -6.06 26.36
N LYS A 65 7.43 -4.89 26.85
CA LYS A 65 8.81 -4.39 26.70
C LYS A 65 9.83 -5.36 27.29
N VAL A 66 9.63 -5.76 28.55
CA VAL A 66 10.58 -6.66 29.24
C VAL A 66 10.57 -8.04 28.60
N PHE A 67 9.40 -8.56 28.23
CA PHE A 67 9.27 -9.84 27.55
C PHE A 67 10.04 -9.86 26.22
N TYR A 68 9.78 -8.90 25.32
CA TYR A 68 10.45 -8.87 24.02
C TYR A 68 11.95 -8.63 24.15
N ASN A 69 12.39 -7.74 25.04
CA ASN A 69 13.81 -7.53 25.29
C ASN A 69 14.52 -8.81 25.75
N ALA A 70 13.89 -9.60 26.62
CA ALA A 70 14.40 -10.88 27.09
C ALA A 70 14.48 -11.91 25.95
N MET A 71 13.40 -12.08 25.18
CA MET A 71 13.37 -13.01 24.04
C MET A 71 14.43 -12.66 22.98
N PHE A 72 14.60 -11.38 22.66
CA PHE A 72 15.63 -10.92 21.70
C PHE A 72 17.06 -10.97 22.27
N ALA A 73 17.22 -11.01 23.60
CA ALA A 73 18.52 -11.25 24.24
C ALA A 73 18.90 -12.75 24.30
N GLY A 74 18.02 -13.64 23.81
CA GLY A 74 18.25 -15.08 23.78
C GLY A 74 17.70 -15.84 24.99
N ASP A 75 16.93 -15.19 25.87
CA ASP A 75 16.22 -15.94 26.91
C ASP A 75 15.16 -16.86 26.29
N ASN A 76 14.89 -17.99 26.95
CA ASN A 76 13.75 -18.82 26.59
C ASN A 76 12.43 -18.17 27.04
N PHE A 77 11.34 -18.66 26.45
CA PHE A 77 9.99 -18.16 26.66
C PHE A 77 9.59 -18.13 28.14
N GLY A 78 9.90 -19.19 28.90
CA GLY A 78 9.60 -19.27 30.32
C GLY A 78 10.32 -18.19 31.15
N ASP A 79 11.61 -18.01 30.90
CA ASP A 79 12.43 -17.01 31.59
C ASP A 79 12.04 -15.59 31.22
N ALA A 80 11.76 -15.33 29.94
CA ALA A 80 11.28 -14.03 29.47
C ALA A 80 9.94 -13.64 30.11
N VAL A 81 8.98 -14.57 30.20
CA VAL A 81 7.70 -14.36 30.90
C VAL A 81 7.94 -14.12 32.39
N ARG A 82 8.84 -14.88 33.03
CA ARG A 82 9.15 -14.71 34.45
C ARG A 82 9.75 -13.34 34.73
N LYS A 83 10.67 -12.87 33.89
CA LYS A 83 11.28 -11.52 33.98
C LYS A 83 10.22 -10.43 33.80
N ALA A 84 9.34 -10.58 32.80
CA ALA A 84 8.27 -9.63 32.54
C ALA A 84 7.28 -9.53 33.72
N ARG A 85 6.83 -10.68 34.25
CA ARG A 85 5.95 -10.72 35.44
C ARG A 85 6.59 -10.05 36.65
N ARG A 86 7.87 -10.32 36.90
CA ARG A 86 8.62 -9.71 38.00
C ARG A 86 8.69 -8.19 37.83
N SER A 87 9.10 -7.69 36.66
CA SER A 87 9.17 -6.23 36.42
C SER A 87 7.82 -5.55 36.62
N CYS A 88 6.73 -6.15 36.13
CA CYS A 88 5.38 -5.61 36.34
C CYS A 88 4.97 -5.63 37.83
N TYR A 89 5.27 -6.70 38.56
CA TYR A 89 4.95 -6.78 39.99
C TYR A 89 5.77 -5.76 40.80
N ASP A 90 7.07 -5.66 40.55
CA ASP A 90 7.95 -4.75 41.29
C ASP A 90 7.58 -3.27 41.05
N LYS A 91 7.06 -2.93 39.85
CA LYS A 91 6.66 -1.56 39.50
C LYS A 91 5.21 -1.21 39.88
N PHE A 92 4.29 -2.17 39.89
CA PHE A 92 2.84 -1.88 40.00
C PHE A 92 2.08 -2.75 41.03
N GLY A 93 2.73 -3.73 41.66
CA GLY A 93 2.13 -4.96 42.20
C GLY A 93 1.22 -4.86 43.42
N GLU A 94 1.19 -3.74 44.16
CA GLU A 94 0.27 -3.59 45.31
C GLU A 94 -1.16 -3.19 44.88
N ALA A 95 -1.31 -2.54 43.72
CA ALA A 95 -2.60 -2.05 43.23
C ALA A 95 -3.02 -2.64 41.87
N ASN A 96 -2.16 -3.46 41.24
CA ASN A 96 -2.34 -3.90 39.86
C ASN A 96 -2.04 -5.40 39.67
N ASN A 97 -3.03 -6.14 39.17
CA ASN A 97 -2.94 -7.59 38.95
C ASN A 97 -2.58 -7.98 37.48
N THR A 98 -2.20 -7.01 36.64
CA THR A 98 -1.86 -7.22 35.22
C THR A 98 -0.74 -8.24 35.02
N TRP A 99 0.23 -8.31 35.94
CA TRP A 99 1.32 -9.30 35.88
C TRP A 99 0.79 -10.75 35.84
N GLY A 100 -0.34 -11.01 36.51
CA GLY A 100 -0.98 -12.33 36.55
C GLY A 100 -1.90 -12.59 35.36
N ALA A 101 -2.33 -11.55 34.65
CA ALA A 101 -3.33 -11.63 33.59
C ALA A 101 -2.87 -12.43 32.37
N TYR A 102 -1.57 -12.39 32.07
CA TYR A 102 -1.01 -13.04 30.90
C TYR A 102 -0.91 -14.56 31.08
N GLN A 103 -1.78 -15.29 30.39
CA GLN A 103 -1.75 -16.74 30.24
C GLN A 103 -0.79 -17.11 29.12
N CYS A 104 0.10 -18.07 29.39
CA CYS A 104 1.20 -18.43 28.50
C CYS A 104 1.06 -19.92 28.14
N TYR A 105 1.07 -20.22 26.83
CA TYR A 105 0.92 -21.58 26.28
C TYR A 105 2.07 -21.87 25.32
N GLY A 106 2.48 -23.14 25.22
CA GLY A 106 3.55 -23.57 24.32
C GLY A 106 4.78 -24.10 25.05
N ASP A 107 5.89 -24.22 24.33
CA ASP A 107 7.15 -24.75 24.86
C ASP A 107 7.87 -23.69 25.72
N PRO A 108 8.09 -23.93 27.03
CA PRO A 108 8.84 -23.02 27.91
C PRO A 108 10.28 -22.78 27.44
N PHE A 109 10.87 -23.73 26.72
CA PHE A 109 12.24 -23.64 26.20
C PHE A 109 12.32 -23.00 24.81
N TYR A 110 11.18 -22.63 24.21
CA TYR A 110 11.15 -21.91 22.95
C TYR A 110 11.97 -20.62 23.05
N GLN A 111 12.87 -20.42 22.09
CA GLN A 111 13.68 -19.21 21.93
C GLN A 111 13.39 -18.63 20.56
N PHE A 112 13.46 -17.31 20.44
CA PHE A 112 13.51 -16.71 19.11
C PHE A 112 14.81 -17.18 18.45
N ASP A 113 14.72 -17.52 17.15
CA ASP A 113 15.91 -17.71 16.33
C ASP A 113 16.54 -16.34 16.07
N VAL A 114 17.11 -15.76 17.13
CA VAL A 114 17.95 -14.59 17.08
C VAL A 114 19.30 -15.09 16.60
N ARG A 115 19.38 -15.51 15.32
CA ARG A 115 20.67 -15.58 14.62
C ARG A 115 21.29 -14.21 14.74
N ASN A 116 22.11 -14.10 15.78
CA ASN A 116 23.03 -13.04 16.11
C ASN A 116 22.89 -11.81 15.19
N SER A 117 22.13 -10.82 15.66
CA SER A 117 22.16 -9.43 15.19
C SER A 117 23.54 -8.77 15.41
N SER A 118 24.58 -9.54 15.70
CA SER A 118 25.97 -9.12 15.77
C SER A 118 26.53 -9.06 14.36
N ALA A 119 26.28 -7.95 13.65
CA ALA A 119 26.98 -7.58 12.41
C ALA A 119 27.28 -8.78 11.50
N ALA A 120 26.29 -9.67 11.32
CA ALA A 120 26.46 -10.86 10.51
C ALA A 120 26.81 -10.35 9.12
N ILE A 121 27.97 -10.78 8.62
CA ILE A 121 28.34 -10.63 7.21
C ILE A 121 27.10 -11.09 6.44
N LYS A 122 26.41 -10.17 5.76
CA LYS A 122 25.24 -10.53 4.96
C LYS A 122 25.75 -11.55 3.95
N GLU A 123 25.38 -12.82 4.15
CA GLU A 123 25.73 -13.87 3.21
C GLU A 123 25.11 -13.50 1.87
N LYS A 124 25.83 -13.78 0.78
CA LYS A 124 25.35 -13.46 -0.55
C LYS A 124 24.05 -14.20 -0.83
N TYR A 125 23.16 -13.59 -1.62
CA TYR A 125 21.96 -14.26 -2.08
C TYR A 125 22.28 -15.61 -2.73
N VAL A 126 21.58 -16.64 -2.29
CA VAL A 126 21.70 -18.01 -2.83
C VAL A 126 20.62 -18.27 -3.87
N VAL A 127 19.42 -17.71 -3.66
CA VAL A 127 18.27 -17.88 -4.55
C VAL A 127 17.59 -16.54 -4.86
N ALA A 128 16.91 -16.46 -6.00
CA ALA A 128 16.26 -15.24 -6.48
C ALA A 128 15.21 -14.71 -5.49
N GLU A 129 14.50 -15.61 -4.82
CA GLU A 129 13.40 -15.32 -3.90
C GLU A 129 13.85 -14.47 -2.70
N GLU A 130 15.11 -14.62 -2.26
CA GLU A 130 15.66 -13.79 -1.17
C GLU A 130 15.74 -12.32 -1.59
N ALA A 131 16.22 -12.06 -2.82
CA ALA A 131 16.24 -10.70 -3.37
C ALA A 131 14.83 -10.16 -3.61
N GLU A 132 13.89 -11.01 -4.05
CA GLU A 132 12.48 -10.62 -4.23
C GLU A 132 11.81 -10.21 -2.91
N ILE A 133 12.11 -10.93 -1.82
CA ILE A 133 11.63 -10.62 -0.46
C ILE A 133 12.24 -9.30 0.02
N ASP A 134 13.55 -9.09 -0.17
CA ASP A 134 14.23 -7.86 0.22
C ASP A 134 13.67 -6.65 -0.54
N LEU A 135 13.40 -6.77 -1.84
CA LEU A 135 12.76 -5.73 -2.64
C LEU A 135 11.31 -5.48 -2.21
N ALA A 136 10.55 -6.53 -1.87
CA ALA A 136 9.20 -6.38 -1.33
C ALA A 136 9.21 -5.60 -0.01
N ASN A 137 10.09 -5.98 0.91
CA ASN A 137 10.27 -5.32 2.20
C ASN A 137 10.69 -3.86 2.03
N LEU A 138 11.61 -3.59 1.09
CA LEU A 138 12.06 -2.24 0.77
C LEU A 138 10.89 -1.36 0.31
N ARG A 139 10.08 -1.87 -0.62
CA ARG A 139 8.91 -1.15 -1.14
C ARG A 139 7.84 -0.92 -0.07
N THR A 140 7.55 -1.92 0.77
CA THR A 140 6.62 -1.76 1.91
C THR A 140 7.13 -0.73 2.92
N GLY A 141 8.44 -0.68 3.17
CA GLY A 141 9.04 0.36 4.02
C GLY A 141 8.83 1.78 3.49
N MET A 142 8.89 1.96 2.16
CA MET A 142 8.61 3.25 1.53
C MET A 142 7.18 3.72 1.75
N GLU A 143 6.19 2.82 1.65
CA GLU A 143 4.77 3.15 1.87
C GLU A 143 4.52 3.62 3.31
N MET A 144 5.28 3.11 4.27
CA MET A 144 5.21 3.50 5.67
C MET A 144 6.01 4.77 5.99
N GLY A 145 6.82 5.28 5.05
CA GLY A 145 7.67 6.45 5.26
C GLY A 145 8.76 6.23 6.31
N THR A 146 9.25 5.00 6.45
CA THR A 146 10.24 4.63 7.49
C THR A 146 11.64 5.15 7.18
N GLU A 147 11.97 5.38 5.90
CA GLU A 147 13.30 5.74 5.46
C GLU A 147 13.27 6.84 4.37
N PRO A 148 14.29 7.72 4.33
CA PRO A 148 14.45 8.70 3.26
C PRO A 148 14.86 8.04 1.94
N ASP A 149 14.45 8.66 0.82
CA ASP A 149 14.65 8.18 -0.56
C ASP A 149 16.12 7.80 -0.88
N ASP A 150 17.10 8.59 -0.41
CA ASP A 150 18.53 8.30 -0.65
C ASP A 150 18.98 6.96 -0.04
N LYS A 151 18.43 6.60 1.12
CA LYS A 151 18.72 5.30 1.76
C LYS A 151 18.04 4.17 1.02
N VAL A 152 16.81 4.38 0.55
CA VAL A 152 16.09 3.40 -0.27
C VAL A 152 16.87 3.12 -1.55
N LEU A 153 17.38 4.16 -2.21
CA LEU A 153 18.21 4.03 -3.42
C LEU A 153 19.51 3.28 -3.16
N ALA A 154 20.20 3.60 -2.05
CA ALA A 154 21.42 2.89 -1.68
C ALA A 154 21.17 1.39 -1.44
N LYS A 155 20.05 1.05 -0.79
CA LYS A 155 19.64 -0.36 -0.59
C LYS A 155 19.27 -1.03 -1.91
N LEU A 156 18.46 -0.39 -2.74
CA LEU A 156 18.09 -0.89 -4.07
C LEU A 156 19.32 -1.20 -4.92
N ALA A 157 20.29 -0.27 -4.95
CA ALA A 157 21.53 -0.44 -5.70
C ALA A 157 22.40 -1.59 -5.15
N ALA A 158 22.45 -1.76 -3.82
CA ALA A 158 23.15 -2.87 -3.21
C ALA A 158 22.50 -4.23 -3.58
N ILE A 159 21.16 -4.31 -3.50
CA ILE A 159 20.41 -5.52 -3.88
C ILE A 159 20.63 -5.84 -5.37
N ALA A 160 20.47 -4.84 -6.25
CA ALA A 160 20.62 -5.03 -7.70
C ALA A 160 22.03 -5.51 -8.07
N LYS A 161 23.06 -4.90 -7.46
CA LYS A 161 24.46 -5.30 -7.66
C LYS A 161 24.69 -6.76 -7.24
N GLU A 162 24.17 -7.16 -6.09
CA GLU A 162 24.35 -8.51 -5.56
C GLU A 162 23.61 -9.55 -6.42
N VAL A 163 22.39 -9.24 -6.87
CA VAL A 163 21.62 -10.05 -7.83
C VAL A 163 22.42 -10.32 -9.10
N ASP A 164 23.07 -9.29 -9.64
CA ASP A 164 23.86 -9.40 -10.87
C ASP A 164 25.15 -10.20 -10.65
N GLU A 165 25.84 -9.98 -9.53
CA GLU A 165 27.02 -10.76 -9.13
C GLU A 165 26.71 -12.25 -8.94
N CYS A 166 25.56 -12.56 -8.33
CA CYS A 166 25.10 -13.92 -8.10
C CYS A 166 24.44 -14.55 -9.34
N LYS A 167 24.20 -13.79 -10.40
CA LYS A 167 23.53 -14.24 -11.65
C LYS A 167 22.15 -14.87 -11.42
N ILE A 168 21.40 -14.32 -10.46
CA ILE A 168 20.07 -14.79 -10.07
C ILE A 168 18.94 -13.90 -10.60
N ARG A 169 19.24 -13.00 -11.55
CA ARG A 169 18.25 -12.04 -12.07
C ARG A 169 17.08 -12.74 -12.75
N THR A 170 15.87 -12.38 -12.33
CA THR A 170 14.61 -12.85 -12.90
C THR A 170 13.76 -11.69 -13.40
N ALA A 171 12.69 -12.01 -14.14
CA ALA A 171 11.66 -11.04 -14.52
C ALA A 171 11.00 -10.40 -13.29
N SER A 172 10.70 -11.18 -12.24
CA SER A 172 10.12 -10.69 -10.98
C SER A 172 11.03 -9.68 -10.28
N ILE A 173 12.34 -9.97 -10.19
CA ILE A 173 13.30 -9.02 -9.61
C ILE A 173 13.33 -7.71 -10.41
N THR A 174 13.43 -7.81 -11.74
CA THR A 174 13.51 -6.63 -12.63
C THR A 174 12.23 -5.79 -12.58
N GLU A 175 11.07 -6.44 -12.52
CA GLU A 175 9.78 -5.80 -12.32
C GLU A 175 9.73 -5.04 -10.98
N ARG A 176 10.15 -5.66 -9.88
CA ARG A 176 10.17 -5.03 -8.55
C ARG A 176 11.10 -3.83 -8.48
N GLU A 177 12.29 -3.92 -9.08
CA GLU A 177 13.19 -2.77 -9.23
C GLU A 177 12.50 -1.62 -9.97
N ALA A 178 11.82 -1.90 -11.09
CA ALA A 178 11.10 -0.90 -11.88
C ALA A 178 9.98 -0.21 -11.08
N PHE A 179 9.23 -0.97 -10.28
CA PHE A 179 8.20 -0.42 -9.41
C PHE A 179 8.77 0.51 -8.32
N ILE A 180 9.89 0.14 -7.70
CA ILE A 180 10.54 0.98 -6.68
C ILE A 180 10.99 2.31 -7.30
N TYR A 181 11.63 2.29 -8.48
CA TYR A 181 11.96 3.52 -9.19
C TYR A 181 10.72 4.34 -9.55
N ALA A 182 9.62 3.71 -9.97
CA ALA A 182 8.37 4.39 -10.28
C ALA A 182 7.75 5.08 -9.04
N ASP A 183 7.82 4.43 -7.88
CA ASP A 183 7.33 4.96 -6.60
C ASP A 183 8.19 6.13 -6.10
N LEU A 184 9.50 6.09 -6.35
CA LEU A 184 10.44 7.22 -6.13
C LEU A 184 10.31 8.35 -7.18
N ALA A 185 9.36 8.25 -8.10
CA ALA A 185 9.18 9.17 -9.23
C ALA A 185 10.41 9.29 -10.17
N MET A 186 11.32 8.32 -10.13
CA MET A 186 12.47 8.16 -11.03
C MET A 186 12.04 7.50 -12.33
N ASN A 187 11.30 8.26 -13.14
CA ASN A 187 10.59 7.72 -14.30
C ASN A 187 11.54 7.21 -15.41
N GLU A 188 12.75 7.78 -15.53
CA GLU A 188 13.70 7.39 -16.58
C GLU A 188 14.29 5.99 -16.29
N GLU A 189 14.70 5.79 -15.04
CA GLU A 189 15.22 4.54 -14.50
C GLU A 189 14.15 3.45 -14.46
N ALA A 190 12.93 3.81 -14.04
CA ALA A 190 11.79 2.89 -14.07
C ALA A 190 11.50 2.41 -15.50
N ILE A 191 11.50 3.33 -16.48
CA ILE A 191 11.28 2.98 -17.89
C ILE A 191 12.40 2.07 -18.40
N ALA A 192 13.66 2.34 -18.08
CA ALA A 192 14.77 1.48 -18.49
C ALA A 192 14.59 0.05 -17.98
N LYS A 193 14.19 -0.12 -16.71
CA LYS A 193 13.92 -1.44 -16.12
C LYS A 193 12.69 -2.13 -16.72
N PHE A 194 11.62 -1.39 -17.02
CA PHE A 194 10.49 -1.96 -17.74
C PHE A 194 10.86 -2.36 -19.18
N ASP A 195 11.68 -1.58 -19.89
CA ASP A 195 12.17 -1.92 -21.23
C ASP A 195 13.04 -3.20 -21.18
N GLU A 196 13.92 -3.34 -20.19
CA GLU A 196 14.68 -4.57 -19.92
C GLU A 196 13.73 -5.77 -19.72
N LEU A 197 12.74 -5.62 -18.84
CA LEU A 197 11.75 -6.66 -18.53
C LEU A 197 10.95 -7.10 -19.77
N LEU A 198 10.46 -6.14 -20.57
CA LEU A 198 9.59 -6.41 -21.71
C LEU A 198 10.32 -7.03 -22.91
N LEU A 199 11.66 -6.99 -22.92
CA LEU A 199 12.50 -7.64 -23.93
C LEU A 199 12.93 -9.06 -23.52
N MET A 200 12.66 -9.50 -22.29
CA MET A 200 12.96 -10.87 -21.86
C MET A 200 12.03 -11.88 -22.53
N GLU A 201 12.59 -12.88 -23.21
CA GLU A 201 11.81 -13.86 -23.99
C GLU A 201 10.84 -14.67 -23.11
N GLN A 202 11.26 -15.03 -21.90
CA GLN A 202 10.46 -15.80 -20.94
C GLN A 202 10.13 -14.96 -19.71
N ALA A 203 9.48 -13.81 -19.93
CA ALA A 203 9.08 -12.90 -18.86
C ALA A 203 7.69 -13.27 -18.30
N SER A 204 7.60 -13.44 -16.98
CA SER A 204 6.33 -13.43 -16.25
C SER A 204 6.22 -12.13 -15.46
N PHE A 205 5.20 -11.33 -15.74
CA PHE A 205 4.95 -10.04 -15.10
C PHE A 205 3.44 -9.76 -15.01
N TYR A 206 3.05 -8.84 -14.14
CA TYR A 206 1.64 -8.47 -13.96
C TYR A 206 1.16 -7.50 -15.04
N VAL A 207 -0.14 -7.52 -15.38
CA VAL A 207 -0.69 -6.52 -16.32
C VAL A 207 -0.57 -5.09 -15.78
N SER A 208 -0.57 -4.92 -14.45
CA SER A 208 -0.32 -3.63 -13.78
C SER A 208 1.07 -3.04 -14.08
N THR A 209 2.03 -3.87 -14.48
CA THR A 209 3.37 -3.43 -14.93
C THR A 209 3.26 -2.57 -16.17
N LEU A 210 2.42 -2.95 -17.12
CA LEU A 210 2.16 -2.14 -18.32
C LEU A 210 1.44 -0.83 -17.98
N GLU A 211 0.56 -0.84 -16.98
CA GLU A 211 -0.14 0.34 -16.48
C GLU A 211 0.83 1.36 -15.88
N VAL A 212 1.73 0.91 -14.99
CA VAL A 212 2.75 1.76 -14.38
C VAL A 212 3.81 2.21 -15.39
N PHE A 213 4.21 1.34 -16.31
CA PHE A 213 5.11 1.69 -17.41
C PHE A 213 4.55 2.81 -18.28
N CYS A 214 3.28 2.70 -18.71
CA CYS A 214 2.60 3.76 -19.47
C CYS A 214 2.53 5.08 -18.67
N ASN A 215 2.21 5.01 -17.37
CA ASN A 215 2.18 6.19 -16.51
C ASN A 215 3.55 6.87 -16.41
N CYS A 216 4.64 6.10 -16.25
CA CYS A 216 6.00 6.60 -16.23
C CYS A 216 6.36 7.28 -17.55
N LYS A 217 6.05 6.66 -18.70
CA LYS A 217 6.28 7.27 -20.03
C LYS A 217 5.53 8.59 -20.20
N ALA A 218 4.27 8.64 -19.77
CA ALA A 218 3.47 9.86 -19.82
C ALA A 218 4.07 10.98 -18.94
N LYS A 219 4.56 10.64 -17.74
CA LYS A 219 5.25 11.59 -16.85
C LYS A 219 6.58 12.07 -17.46
N ARG A 220 7.41 11.16 -17.98
CA ARG A 220 8.69 11.49 -18.64
C ARG A 220 8.49 12.46 -19.81
N ALA A 221 7.51 12.21 -20.68
CA ALA A 221 7.23 13.09 -21.83
C ALA A 221 6.95 14.56 -21.41
N VAL A 222 6.26 14.76 -20.29
CA VAL A 222 6.02 16.10 -19.74
C VAL A 222 7.27 16.70 -19.09
N ALA A 223 8.06 15.89 -18.37
CA ALA A 223 9.29 16.32 -17.75
C ALA A 223 10.33 16.77 -18.80
N ASP A 224 10.49 16.01 -19.88
CA ASP A 224 11.40 16.30 -20.99
C ASP A 224 10.98 17.57 -21.75
N TYR A 225 9.67 17.76 -21.94
CA TYR A 225 9.14 18.99 -22.53
C TYR A 225 9.43 20.22 -21.64
N LYS A 226 9.14 20.12 -20.33
CA LYS A 226 9.36 21.22 -19.37
C LYS A 226 10.84 21.58 -19.22
N SER A 227 11.72 20.59 -19.23
CA SER A 227 13.17 20.76 -19.18
C SER A 227 13.80 21.14 -20.52
N LYS A 228 12.99 21.34 -21.57
CA LYS A 228 13.43 21.67 -22.94
C LYS A 228 14.34 20.60 -23.59
N LYS A 229 14.39 19.37 -23.03
CA LYS A 229 15.04 18.21 -23.66
C LYS A 229 14.31 17.78 -24.93
N GLN A 230 13.00 18.05 -25.04
CA GLN A 230 12.19 17.69 -26.20
C GLN A 230 11.38 18.88 -26.75
N LYS A 231 11.28 18.96 -28.08
CA LYS A 231 10.39 19.90 -28.77
C LYS A 231 8.91 19.49 -28.58
N PRO A 232 7.96 20.44 -28.64
CA PRO A 232 6.52 20.16 -28.44
C PRO A 232 5.99 19.02 -29.33
N ALA A 233 6.37 18.99 -30.61
CA ALA A 233 5.93 17.95 -31.54
C ALA A 233 6.40 16.54 -31.14
N ALA A 234 7.63 16.41 -30.66
CA ALA A 234 8.17 15.13 -30.18
C ALA A 234 7.47 14.68 -28.89
N ALA A 235 7.26 15.59 -27.94
CA ALA A 235 6.53 15.29 -26.71
C ALA A 235 5.07 14.87 -26.99
N LEU A 236 4.42 15.50 -27.98
CA LEU A 236 3.10 15.11 -28.47
C LEU A 236 3.10 13.74 -29.15
N ALA A 237 4.13 13.40 -29.90
CA ALA A 237 4.26 12.05 -30.47
C ALA A 237 4.39 11.00 -29.35
N SER A 238 5.25 11.25 -28.38
CA SER A 238 5.46 10.37 -27.22
C SER A 238 4.16 10.14 -26.43
N ILE A 239 3.41 11.20 -26.11
CA ILE A 239 2.15 11.04 -25.35
C ILE A 239 1.06 10.34 -26.17
N ASN A 240 1.01 10.55 -27.49
CA ASN A 240 0.07 9.85 -28.36
C ASN A 240 0.39 8.36 -28.47
N GLN A 241 1.67 7.99 -28.41
CA GLN A 241 2.06 6.58 -28.35
C GLN A 241 1.58 5.92 -27.05
N VAL A 242 1.76 6.59 -25.91
CA VAL A 242 1.24 6.10 -24.61
C VAL A 242 -0.28 5.94 -24.62
N ILE A 243 -1.01 6.85 -25.26
CA ILE A 243 -2.46 6.74 -25.41
C ILE A 243 -2.84 5.44 -26.14
N LYS A 244 -2.18 5.13 -27.27
CA LYS A 244 -2.45 3.88 -28.02
C LYS A 244 -2.19 2.63 -27.18
N GLU A 245 -1.10 2.64 -26.40
CA GLU A 245 -0.75 1.52 -25.52
C GLU A 245 -1.80 1.32 -24.41
N LEU A 246 -2.24 2.41 -23.79
CA LEU A 246 -3.32 2.37 -22.80
C LEU A 246 -4.67 1.94 -23.42
N GLU A 247 -4.96 2.33 -24.66
CA GLU A 247 -6.13 1.86 -25.42
C GLU A 247 -6.08 0.35 -25.67
N ASN A 248 -4.89 -0.21 -25.94
CA ASN A 248 -4.71 -1.67 -26.01
C ASN A 248 -5.01 -2.35 -24.66
N LEU A 249 -4.62 -1.74 -23.54
CA LEU A 249 -4.95 -2.28 -22.22
C LEU A 249 -6.46 -2.23 -21.93
N LEU A 250 -7.17 -1.22 -22.42
CA LEU A 250 -8.64 -1.18 -22.35
C LEU A 250 -9.29 -2.30 -23.16
N TYR A 251 -8.72 -2.64 -24.31
CA TYR A 251 -9.20 -3.77 -25.12
C TYR A 251 -9.12 -5.10 -24.35
N ILE A 252 -8.03 -5.31 -23.60
CA ILE A 252 -7.86 -6.51 -22.77
C ILE A 252 -8.86 -6.53 -21.61
N SER A 253 -8.95 -5.44 -20.84
CA SER A 253 -9.96 -5.30 -19.78
C SER A 253 -10.21 -3.83 -19.43
N PRO A 254 -11.47 -3.34 -19.51
CA PRO A 254 -11.80 -1.94 -19.30
C PRO A 254 -12.04 -1.62 -17.81
N THR A 255 -10.96 -1.53 -17.04
CA THR A 255 -11.02 -1.22 -15.59
C THR A 255 -11.07 0.29 -15.32
N GLY A 256 -11.58 0.67 -14.14
CA GLY A 256 -11.60 2.06 -13.70
C GLY A 256 -10.20 2.70 -13.67
N GLU A 257 -9.17 1.93 -13.30
CA GLU A 257 -7.79 2.43 -13.25
C GLU A 257 -7.22 2.73 -14.65
N ARG A 258 -7.47 1.88 -15.64
CA ARG A 258 -7.03 2.14 -17.02
C ARG A 258 -7.71 3.36 -17.62
N TYR A 259 -8.99 3.55 -17.31
CA TYR A 259 -9.70 4.78 -17.66
C TYR A 259 -9.11 6.02 -16.94
N ASN A 260 -8.73 5.91 -15.66
CA ASN A 260 -8.00 6.97 -14.95
C ASN A 260 -6.68 7.32 -15.62
N LEU A 261 -5.89 6.32 -16.01
CA LEU A 261 -4.61 6.51 -16.68
C LEU A 261 -4.79 7.22 -18.03
N LEU A 262 -5.80 6.85 -18.82
CA LEU A 262 -6.14 7.59 -20.04
C LEU A 262 -6.54 9.03 -19.73
N GLY A 263 -7.46 9.26 -18.78
CA GLY A 263 -7.84 10.61 -18.37
C GLY A 263 -6.65 11.48 -17.97
N SER A 264 -5.73 10.90 -17.19
CA SER A 264 -4.48 11.55 -16.74
C SER A 264 -3.52 11.81 -17.90
N THR A 265 -3.43 10.89 -18.87
CA THR A 265 -2.57 11.01 -20.05
C THR A 265 -3.10 12.07 -21.02
N TYR A 266 -4.41 12.13 -21.28
CA TYR A 266 -5.03 13.18 -22.09
C TYR A 266 -4.92 14.57 -21.43
N LYS A 267 -4.97 14.65 -20.09
CA LYS A 267 -4.66 15.89 -19.35
C LYS A 267 -3.24 16.36 -19.62
N ARG A 268 -2.26 15.45 -19.60
CA ARG A 268 -0.87 15.75 -19.98
C ARG A 268 -0.75 16.13 -21.46
N ARG A 269 -1.47 15.47 -22.36
CA ARG A 269 -1.49 15.84 -23.79
C ARG A 269 -2.01 17.26 -23.99
N SER A 270 -3.01 17.70 -23.22
CA SER A 270 -3.48 19.09 -23.25
C SER A 270 -2.35 20.07 -22.89
N LEU A 271 -1.55 19.76 -21.85
CA LEU A 271 -0.39 20.59 -21.47
C LEU A 271 0.65 20.72 -22.61
N LEU A 272 0.86 19.63 -23.36
CA LEU A 272 1.80 19.57 -24.47
C LEU A 272 1.26 20.15 -25.80
N SER A 273 -0.06 20.33 -25.90
CA SER A 273 -0.72 20.80 -27.13
C SER A 273 -0.54 22.31 -27.34
N SER A 274 -0.33 22.73 -28.58
CA SER A 274 -0.35 24.14 -28.99
C SER A 274 -1.74 24.58 -29.43
N GLY A 275 -2.18 25.75 -28.98
CA GLY A 275 -3.46 26.34 -29.38
C GLY A 275 -4.67 25.87 -28.57
N VAL A 276 -5.64 26.77 -28.41
CA VAL A 276 -6.80 26.58 -27.52
C VAL A 276 -7.67 25.40 -27.96
N VAL A 277 -7.86 25.20 -29.27
CA VAL A 277 -8.71 24.13 -29.80
C VAL A 277 -8.17 22.74 -29.43
N ALA A 278 -6.88 22.48 -29.67
CA ALA A 278 -6.25 21.20 -29.35
C ALA A 278 -6.20 20.92 -27.84
N LYS A 279 -5.94 21.98 -27.04
CA LYS A 279 -6.00 21.91 -25.58
C LYS A 279 -7.39 21.52 -25.08
N ARG A 280 -8.44 22.19 -25.57
CA ARG A 280 -9.83 21.92 -25.21
C ARG A 280 -10.26 20.51 -25.63
N LYS A 281 -9.91 20.06 -26.84
CA LYS A 281 -10.19 18.68 -27.28
C LYS A 281 -9.58 17.66 -26.31
N SER A 282 -8.30 17.82 -25.97
CA SER A 282 -7.63 16.90 -25.04
C SER A 282 -8.22 16.95 -23.62
N LEU A 283 -8.65 18.11 -23.13
CA LEU A 283 -9.37 18.21 -21.85
C LEU A 283 -10.73 17.53 -21.89
N SER A 284 -11.47 17.66 -23.01
CA SER A 284 -12.75 16.99 -23.21
C SER A 284 -12.62 15.47 -23.20
N GLU A 285 -11.61 14.92 -23.89
CA GLU A 285 -11.35 13.48 -23.88
C GLU A 285 -10.88 13.01 -22.50
N ALA A 286 -10.03 13.79 -21.82
CA ALA A 286 -9.64 13.50 -20.43
C ALA A 286 -10.86 13.44 -19.50
N ALA A 287 -11.78 14.41 -19.58
CA ALA A 287 -12.98 14.46 -18.76
C ALA A 287 -13.88 13.23 -19.00
N ALA A 288 -14.04 12.82 -20.26
CA ALA A 288 -14.83 11.66 -20.62
C ALA A 288 -14.23 10.35 -20.09
N TYR A 289 -12.91 10.19 -20.14
CA TYR A 289 -12.26 9.02 -19.55
C TYR A 289 -12.36 8.99 -18.03
N TYR A 290 -12.23 10.12 -17.33
CA TYR A 290 -12.50 10.16 -15.89
C TYR A 290 -13.97 9.86 -15.56
N ARG A 291 -14.91 10.26 -16.41
CA ARG A 291 -16.32 9.91 -16.24
C ARG A 291 -16.57 8.40 -16.38
N ALA A 292 -15.94 7.77 -17.37
CA ALA A 292 -15.99 6.32 -17.54
C ALA A 292 -15.29 5.59 -16.37
N ALA A 293 -14.17 6.12 -15.89
CA ALA A 293 -13.49 5.61 -14.70
C ALA A 293 -14.39 5.66 -13.47
N TYR A 294 -15.11 6.76 -13.25
CA TYR A 294 -16.06 6.90 -12.14
C TYR A 294 -17.19 5.86 -12.20
N GLU A 295 -17.67 5.55 -13.39
CA GLU A 295 -18.69 4.53 -13.65
C GLU A 295 -18.23 3.12 -13.31
N LYS A 296 -16.94 2.83 -13.54
CA LYS A 296 -16.32 1.52 -13.30
C LYS A 296 -15.65 1.39 -11.93
N ALA A 297 -15.46 2.49 -11.20
CA ALA A 297 -14.78 2.49 -9.93
C ALA A 297 -15.60 1.81 -8.82
N SER A 298 -14.91 1.03 -7.98
CA SER A 298 -15.45 0.56 -6.70
C SER A 298 -15.75 1.75 -5.78
N ALA A 299 -16.61 1.55 -4.77
CA ALA A 299 -17.01 2.63 -3.86
C ALA A 299 -15.81 3.36 -3.24
N GLU A 300 -14.75 2.62 -2.87
CA GLU A 300 -13.52 3.14 -2.28
C GLU A 300 -12.69 4.00 -3.25
N ASN A 301 -12.78 3.71 -4.55
CA ASN A 301 -11.95 4.34 -5.59
C ASN A 301 -12.68 5.40 -6.41
N LYS A 302 -13.92 5.79 -6.02
CA LYS A 302 -14.75 6.75 -6.77
C LYS A 302 -14.28 8.20 -6.67
N ILE A 303 -13.59 8.57 -5.61
CA ILE A 303 -13.25 9.98 -5.31
C ILE A 303 -12.29 10.54 -6.36
N TYR A 304 -11.25 9.80 -6.71
CA TYR A 304 -10.22 10.24 -7.66
C TYR A 304 -10.79 10.54 -9.07
N PRO A 305 -11.52 9.62 -9.74
CA PRO A 305 -12.12 9.92 -11.03
C PRO A 305 -13.19 11.02 -10.96
N LEU A 306 -14.02 11.04 -9.91
CA LEU A 306 -15.09 12.05 -9.77
C LEU A 306 -14.52 13.47 -9.70
N THR A 307 -13.52 13.68 -8.83
CA THR A 307 -12.92 15.00 -8.64
C THR A 307 -12.20 15.47 -9.89
N ASN A 308 -11.43 14.59 -10.55
CA ASN A 308 -10.78 14.94 -11.81
C ASN A 308 -11.79 15.23 -12.93
N TRP A 309 -12.87 14.45 -13.03
CA TRP A 309 -13.95 14.72 -13.99
C TRP A 309 -14.52 16.11 -13.77
N TYR A 310 -14.99 16.44 -12.56
CA TYR A 310 -15.57 17.76 -12.28
C TYR A 310 -14.60 18.93 -12.42
N ILE A 311 -13.31 18.75 -12.08
CA ILE A 311 -12.29 19.78 -12.33
C ILE A 311 -12.21 20.09 -13.82
N LEU A 312 -12.13 19.06 -14.67
CA LEU A 312 -11.99 19.26 -16.11
C LEU A 312 -13.27 19.83 -16.74
N GLU A 313 -14.44 19.37 -16.31
CA GLU A 313 -15.71 19.94 -16.77
C GLU A 313 -15.87 21.40 -16.35
N SER A 314 -15.51 21.74 -15.12
CA SER A 314 -15.56 23.13 -14.65
C SER A 314 -14.65 24.01 -15.50
N LEU A 315 -13.44 23.55 -15.85
CA LEU A 315 -12.55 24.30 -16.74
C LEU A 315 -13.16 24.47 -18.15
N LEU A 316 -13.78 23.42 -18.69
CA LEU A 316 -14.42 23.48 -20.02
C LEU A 316 -15.62 24.42 -20.01
N VAL A 317 -16.44 24.40 -18.96
CA VAL A 317 -17.58 25.31 -18.76
C VAL A 317 -17.12 26.76 -18.62
N LEU A 318 -16.15 27.02 -17.72
CA LEU A 318 -15.60 28.37 -17.51
C LEU A 318 -14.92 28.92 -18.78
N SER A 319 -14.36 28.05 -19.61
CA SER A 319 -13.79 28.45 -20.90
C SER A 319 -14.83 28.70 -22.00
N GLY A 320 -16.12 28.55 -21.70
CA GLY A 320 -17.24 28.71 -22.64
C GLY A 320 -17.36 27.57 -23.66
N ASN A 321 -16.72 26.42 -23.44
CA ASN A 321 -16.74 25.31 -24.38
C ASN A 321 -18.00 24.44 -24.29
N ARG A 322 -18.66 24.44 -23.13
CA ARG A 322 -19.90 23.71 -22.83
C ARG A 322 -20.62 24.36 -21.65
N LYS A 323 -21.82 23.90 -21.34
CA LYS A 323 -22.64 24.33 -20.20
C LYS A 323 -23.01 23.13 -19.33
N TRP A 324 -23.36 23.39 -18.09
CA TRP A 324 -24.01 22.38 -17.23
C TRP A 324 -25.31 21.93 -17.89
N LYS A 325 -25.66 20.64 -17.72
CA LYS A 325 -26.77 19.95 -18.41
C LYS A 325 -26.57 19.66 -19.90
N ASP A 326 -25.43 20.01 -20.48
CA ASP A 326 -25.14 19.64 -21.88
C ASP A 326 -24.97 18.12 -22.03
N GLU A 327 -25.38 17.61 -23.19
CA GLU A 327 -24.95 16.30 -23.66
C GLU A 327 -23.52 16.40 -24.19
N VAL A 328 -22.62 15.63 -23.58
CA VAL A 328 -21.22 15.57 -23.97
C VAL A 328 -20.97 14.32 -24.78
N LYS A 329 -20.30 14.47 -25.93
CA LYS A 329 -19.71 13.39 -26.69
C LYS A 329 -18.22 13.66 -26.89
N ALA A 330 -17.36 12.80 -26.37
CA ALA A 330 -15.91 12.87 -26.59
C ALA A 330 -15.37 11.47 -26.92
N GLY A 331 -14.82 11.32 -28.12
CA GLY A 331 -14.50 10.01 -28.67
C GLY A 331 -15.75 9.12 -28.71
N ASN A 332 -15.65 7.94 -28.09
CA ASN A 332 -16.73 6.95 -28.01
C ASN A 332 -17.56 7.06 -26.72
N ILE A 333 -17.23 7.99 -25.83
CA ILE A 333 -17.90 8.15 -24.53
C ILE A 333 -18.93 9.26 -24.64
N LYS A 334 -20.13 9.00 -24.13
CA LYS A 334 -21.25 9.94 -24.06
C LYS A 334 -21.81 10.00 -22.65
N TYR A 335 -22.13 11.20 -22.18
CA TYR A 335 -22.78 11.42 -20.89
C TYR A 335 -23.43 12.80 -20.86
N THR A 336 -24.40 12.97 -19.97
CA THR A 336 -25.01 14.27 -19.67
C THR A 336 -24.29 14.89 -18.49
N LEU A 337 -23.92 16.17 -18.61
CA LEU A 337 -23.35 16.91 -17.50
C LEU A 337 -24.42 17.12 -16.42
N PRO A 338 -24.15 16.86 -15.13
CA PRO A 338 -25.12 17.14 -14.08
C PRO A 338 -25.39 18.63 -13.98
N ALA A 339 -26.47 19.01 -13.29
CA ALA A 339 -26.61 20.40 -12.84
C ALA A 339 -25.46 20.75 -11.87
N LEU A 340 -25.06 22.02 -11.81
CA LEU A 340 -24.02 22.45 -10.86
C LEU A 340 -24.37 22.06 -9.41
N LYS A 341 -25.64 22.18 -9.03
CA LYS A 341 -26.12 21.80 -7.69
C LYS A 341 -25.89 20.31 -7.41
N GLU A 342 -26.26 19.44 -8.35
CA GLU A 342 -26.07 17.98 -8.24
C GLU A 342 -24.57 17.61 -8.17
N ALA A 343 -23.73 18.29 -8.95
CA ALA A 343 -22.28 18.08 -8.91
C ALA A 343 -21.70 18.41 -7.52
N LEU A 344 -22.15 19.51 -6.92
CA LEU A 344 -21.75 19.91 -5.56
C LEU A 344 -22.25 18.91 -4.52
N GLU A 345 -23.52 18.48 -4.61
CA GLU A 345 -24.10 17.45 -3.72
C GLU A 345 -23.30 16.13 -3.78
N ASN A 346 -22.94 15.66 -4.98
CA ASN A 346 -22.13 14.47 -5.16
C ASN A 346 -20.74 14.60 -4.51
N LEU A 347 -20.08 15.77 -4.64
CA LEU A 347 -18.80 16.02 -3.98
C LEU A 347 -18.93 16.05 -2.45
N HIS A 348 -20.01 16.64 -1.92
CA HIS A 348 -20.28 16.66 -0.49
C HIS A 348 -20.50 15.25 0.08
N LEU A 349 -21.26 14.40 -0.61
CA LEU A 349 -21.48 13.01 -0.21
C LEU A 349 -20.16 12.25 -0.10
N GLN A 350 -19.28 12.37 -1.10
CA GLN A 350 -17.98 11.70 -1.08
C GLN A 350 -17.06 12.19 0.04
N LYS A 351 -17.10 13.49 0.38
CA LYS A 351 -16.35 14.05 1.51
C LYS A 351 -16.76 13.44 2.85
N VAL A 352 -18.07 13.24 3.05
CA VAL A 352 -18.61 12.63 4.27
C VAL A 352 -18.19 11.17 4.38
N SER A 353 -18.31 10.39 3.29
CA SER A 353 -17.87 8.99 3.25
C SER A 353 -16.38 8.85 3.58
N PHE A 354 -15.52 9.68 3.00
CA PHE A 354 -14.08 9.65 3.28
C PHE A 354 -13.73 9.96 4.74
N THR A 355 -14.45 10.91 5.34
CA THR A 355 -14.25 11.30 6.75
C THR A 355 -14.69 10.18 7.71
N ALA A 356 -15.74 9.44 7.36
CA ALA A 356 -16.20 8.27 8.13
C ALA A 356 -15.18 7.12 8.08
N VAL A 357 -14.62 6.82 6.91
CA VAL A 357 -13.60 5.77 6.75
C VAL A 357 -12.33 6.09 7.56
N LYS A 358 -11.84 7.33 7.53
CA LYS A 358 -10.66 7.73 8.34
C LYS A 358 -10.87 7.63 9.85
N ARG A 359 -12.10 7.83 10.34
CA ARG A 359 -12.42 7.67 11.77
C ARG A 359 -12.35 6.21 12.20
N ASN A 360 -12.79 5.27 11.35
CA ASN A 360 -12.73 3.85 11.64
C ASN A 360 -11.29 3.28 11.52
N VAL A 361 -10.43 3.86 10.70
CA VAL A 361 -9.02 3.42 10.58
C VAL A 361 -8.16 3.91 11.76
N ARG A 362 -8.53 5.03 12.41
CA ARG A 362 -7.83 5.56 13.60
C ARG A 362 -8.27 4.92 14.92
N SER A 363 -9.26 4.03 14.90
CA SER A 363 -9.79 3.36 16.09
C SER A 363 -9.30 1.92 16.26
N TYR A 364 -8.17 1.56 15.64
CA TYR A 364 -7.50 0.27 15.80
C TYR A 364 -6.11 0.43 16.38
#